data_AF-A0A523NXD7-F1
#
_entry.id   AF-A0A523NXD7-F1
#
_cell.length_a   1.000
_cell.length_b   1.000
_cell.length_c   1.000
_cell.angle_alpha   90.00
_cell.angle_beta   90.00
_cell.angle_gamma   90.00
#
_symmetry.space_group_name_H-M   'P 1'
#
loop_
_entity.id
_entity.type
_entity.pdbx_description
1 polymer ?
#
loop_
_entity_poly.entity_id
_entity_poly.type
_entity_poly.pdbx_seq_one_letter_code
_entity_poly.pdbx_strand_id
1 'polypeptide(L)'
;MNFTHLDTQDIETTESFFSDQFLSARIHGGTESNEGYDPIFELGRDDDWPDRNWAAIKENDMKYDEDVNQYITLTLAELAHPQTLPLINKYLVSIKSDVGQEAVDFADRSKKYLAYKVNADFLLLNLGLFHPDSNLLGHAYFDKGETYYYSAATHLKAIKGGRSGLSDVMEKLSGRFGKYVEILRTMKNRADNYFSFHVRIPEAELKRFENELAREAAKRHNPPSP
;
A
#
# COMPACT_ATOMS: atom_id res chain seq x y z
N MET A 1 -17.08 -25.49 -6.35
CA MET A 1 -15.96 -24.61 -6.71
C MET A 1 -14.70 -25.45 -6.80
N ASN A 2 -14.09 -25.52 -7.98
CA ASN A 2 -12.72 -26.03 -8.09
C ASN A 2 -11.80 -24.84 -7.85
N PHE A 3 -11.24 -24.74 -6.65
CA PHE A 3 -10.09 -23.87 -6.44
C PHE A 3 -8.96 -24.42 -7.29
N THR A 4 -8.65 -23.73 -8.39
CA THR A 4 -7.40 -23.97 -9.11
C THR A 4 -6.28 -23.65 -8.14
N HIS A 5 -5.52 -24.68 -7.77
CA HIS A 5 -4.25 -24.49 -7.10
C HIS A 5 -3.43 -23.51 -7.95
N LEU A 6 -3.21 -22.30 -7.43
CA LEU A 6 -2.22 -21.40 -7.98
C LEU A 6 -0.88 -22.09 -7.73
N ASP A 7 -0.36 -22.74 -8.77
CA ASP A 7 0.94 -23.37 -8.75
C ASP A 7 1.98 -22.25 -8.76
N THR A 8 2.29 -21.74 -7.57
CA THR A 8 3.23 -20.65 -7.34
C THR A 8 4.68 -21.14 -7.43
N GLN A 9 5.00 -22.02 -8.40
CA GLN A 9 6.25 -22.79 -8.44
C GLN A 9 7.52 -21.93 -8.31
N ASP A 10 7.45 -20.61 -8.56
CA ASP A 10 8.57 -19.67 -8.49
C ASP A 10 8.46 -18.59 -7.38
N ILE A 11 7.41 -18.56 -6.54
CA ILE A 11 7.25 -17.50 -5.54
C ILE A 11 7.93 -17.89 -4.23
N GLU A 12 9.19 -17.49 -4.07
CA GLU A 12 10.03 -17.86 -2.91
C GLU A 12 9.65 -17.13 -1.60
N THR A 13 8.97 -15.97 -1.66
CA THR A 13 8.63 -15.16 -0.46
C THR A 13 7.30 -14.38 -0.58
N THR A 14 6.76 -13.90 0.55
CA THR A 14 5.62 -12.96 0.59
C THR A 14 5.89 -11.67 -0.19
N GLU A 15 7.13 -11.21 -0.21
CA GLU A 15 7.56 -10.04 -0.96
C GLU A 15 7.49 -10.31 -2.48
N SER A 16 8.01 -11.45 -2.92
CA SER A 16 7.91 -11.89 -4.33
C SER A 16 6.45 -11.98 -4.79
N PHE A 17 5.56 -12.51 -3.95
CA PHE A 17 4.12 -12.59 -4.25
C PHE A 17 3.51 -11.22 -4.53
N PHE A 18 3.74 -10.24 -3.66
CA PHE A 18 3.15 -8.91 -3.82
C PHE A 18 3.78 -8.14 -4.99
N SER A 19 5.09 -8.31 -5.21
CA SER A 19 5.79 -7.72 -6.35
C SER A 19 5.17 -8.16 -7.68
N ASP A 20 4.99 -9.47 -7.88
CA ASP A 20 4.44 -10.04 -9.12
C ASP A 20 3.01 -9.58 -9.39
N GLN A 21 2.18 -9.53 -8.34
CA GLN A 21 0.79 -9.07 -8.44
C GLN A 21 0.71 -7.59 -8.78
N PHE A 22 1.59 -6.76 -8.21
CA PHE A 22 1.62 -5.33 -8.47
C PHE A 22 2.09 -5.02 -9.90
N LEU A 23 3.15 -5.69 -10.36
CA LEU A 23 3.65 -5.58 -11.73
C LEU A 23 2.58 -6.00 -12.75
N SER A 24 1.90 -7.12 -12.50
CA SER A 24 0.82 -7.62 -13.35
C SER A 24 -0.35 -6.62 -13.44
N ALA A 25 -0.77 -6.05 -12.32
CA ALA A 25 -1.85 -5.07 -12.28
C ALA A 25 -1.53 -3.82 -13.10
N ARG A 26 -0.28 -3.35 -13.06
CA ARG A 26 0.19 -2.19 -13.83
C ARG A 26 0.20 -2.45 -15.33
N ILE A 27 0.76 -3.59 -15.76
CA ILE A 27 0.80 -3.99 -17.18
C ILE A 27 -0.61 -4.04 -17.77
N HIS A 28 -1.56 -4.58 -17.01
CA HIS A 28 -2.93 -4.78 -17.47
C HIS A 28 -3.86 -3.56 -17.30
N GLY A 29 -3.48 -2.59 -16.47
CA GLY A 29 -4.21 -1.34 -16.26
C GLY A 29 -4.05 -0.34 -17.41
N GLY A 30 -3.05 -0.51 -18.29
CA GLY A 30 -2.80 0.37 -19.43
C GLY A 30 -2.34 1.79 -19.07
N THR A 31 -2.09 2.06 -17.78
CA THR A 31 -1.63 3.34 -17.27
C THR A 31 -0.11 3.30 -17.08
N GLU A 32 0.64 3.89 -18.00
CA GLU A 32 2.08 4.09 -17.82
C GLU A 32 2.32 5.07 -16.66
N SER A 33 3.28 4.78 -15.77
CA SER A 33 3.53 5.60 -14.58
C SER A 33 4.02 7.03 -14.93
N ASN A 34 4.71 7.17 -16.06
CA ASN A 34 5.51 8.35 -16.40
C ASN A 34 5.09 9.08 -17.68
N GLU A 35 3.87 8.87 -18.20
CA GLU A 35 3.36 9.73 -19.27
C GLU A 35 3.25 11.17 -18.73
N GLY A 36 4.20 12.03 -19.11
CA GLY A 36 4.22 13.45 -18.74
C GLY A 36 5.10 13.86 -17.57
N TYR A 37 6.32 13.30 -17.43
CA TYR A 37 7.41 13.82 -16.58
C TYR A 37 7.30 13.38 -15.09
N ASP A 38 8.41 12.91 -14.51
CA ASP A 38 8.53 12.52 -13.10
C ASP A 38 9.25 13.64 -12.32
N PRO A 39 8.50 14.56 -11.66
CA PRO A 39 9.09 15.61 -10.89
C PRO A 39 9.43 15.02 -9.52
N ILE A 40 10.50 14.25 -9.43
CA ILE A 40 11.16 14.18 -8.12
C ILE A 40 11.58 15.61 -7.83
N PHE A 41 10.90 16.26 -6.88
CA PHE A 41 11.10 17.68 -6.60
C PHE A 41 12.60 17.99 -6.46
N GLU A 42 13.12 18.80 -7.39
CA GLU A 42 14.53 19.23 -7.48
C GLU A 42 15.00 19.96 -6.21
N LEU A 43 14.07 20.38 -5.34
CA LEU A 43 14.37 21.03 -4.08
C LEU A 43 15.29 20.15 -3.21
N GLY A 44 16.53 20.61 -3.05
CA GLY A 44 17.57 19.95 -2.26
C GLY A 44 18.45 18.95 -3.02
N ARG A 45 18.39 18.91 -4.35
CA ARG A 45 19.37 18.26 -5.22
C ARG A 45 20.22 19.33 -5.90
N ASP A 46 21.51 19.09 -6.06
CA ASP A 46 22.39 19.99 -6.81
C ASP A 46 22.23 19.76 -8.32
N ASP A 47 22.69 20.72 -9.12
CA ASP A 47 22.50 20.74 -10.58
C ASP A 47 23.15 19.52 -11.28
N ASP A 48 24.20 18.94 -10.68
CA ASP A 48 24.94 17.79 -11.21
C ASP A 48 24.40 16.43 -10.71
N TRP A 49 23.38 16.43 -9.85
CA TRP A 49 22.79 15.21 -9.29
C TRP A 49 22.19 14.29 -10.37
N PRO A 50 21.44 14.78 -11.37
CA PRO A 50 20.86 13.94 -12.41
C PRO A 50 21.93 13.16 -13.19
N ASP A 51 23.02 13.82 -13.55
CA ASP A 51 24.12 13.21 -14.31
C ASP A 51 24.85 12.14 -13.50
N ARG A 52 24.98 12.30 -12.18
CA ARG A 52 25.60 11.29 -11.31
C ARG A 52 24.70 10.09 -11.04
N ASN A 53 23.38 10.25 -11.13
CA ASN A 53 22.40 9.23 -10.78
C ASN A 53 21.62 8.74 -12.01
N TRP A 54 22.05 9.08 -13.22
CA TRP A 54 21.33 8.84 -14.47
C TRP A 54 20.91 7.37 -14.65
N ALA A 55 21.72 6.40 -14.24
CA ALA A 55 21.41 4.99 -14.38
C ALA A 55 20.23 4.58 -13.49
N ALA A 56 20.25 4.99 -12.22
CA ALA A 56 19.18 4.76 -11.27
C ALA A 56 17.91 5.54 -11.65
N ILE A 57 18.07 6.79 -12.13
CA ILE A 57 16.96 7.58 -12.67
C ILE A 57 16.36 6.86 -13.86
N LYS A 58 17.17 6.44 -14.84
CA LYS A 58 16.72 5.75 -16.05
C LYS A 58 16.04 4.43 -15.73
N GLU A 59 16.56 3.65 -14.79
CA GLU A 59 15.98 2.38 -14.34
C GLU A 59 14.63 2.59 -13.64
N ASN A 60 14.52 3.63 -12.82
CA ASN A 60 13.27 4.04 -12.17
C ASN A 60 12.27 4.65 -13.18
N ASP A 61 12.80 5.35 -14.18
CA ASP A 61 12.11 5.91 -15.34
C ASP A 61 11.74 4.83 -16.38
N MET A 62 12.26 3.59 -16.22
CA MET A 62 11.79 2.44 -16.99
C MET A 62 10.41 2.01 -16.47
N LYS A 63 9.41 2.83 -16.80
CA LYS A 63 7.99 2.51 -16.93
C LYS A 63 7.22 2.19 -15.64
N TYR A 64 7.88 1.79 -14.55
CA TYR A 64 7.20 1.15 -13.41
C TYR A 64 7.58 1.61 -12.00
N ASP A 65 8.18 2.78 -11.75
CA ASP A 65 8.42 3.30 -10.38
C ASP A 65 8.88 2.21 -9.37
N GLU A 66 9.99 1.53 -9.66
CA GLU A 66 10.37 0.28 -8.97
C GLU A 66 10.60 0.49 -7.46
N ASP A 67 11.11 1.65 -7.08
CA ASP A 67 11.30 2.02 -5.67
C ASP A 67 9.97 2.11 -4.90
N VAL A 68 8.91 2.60 -5.52
CA VAL A 68 7.56 2.62 -4.97
C VAL A 68 6.97 1.20 -4.91
N ASN A 69 7.20 0.37 -5.94
CA ASN A 69 6.78 -1.03 -5.94
C ASN A 69 7.37 -1.77 -4.75
N GLN A 70 8.69 -1.67 -4.58
CA GLN A 70 9.41 -2.31 -3.50
C GLN A 70 8.92 -1.81 -2.14
N TYR A 71 8.69 -0.50 -1.98
CA TYR A 71 8.17 0.07 -0.74
C TYR A 71 6.79 -0.49 -0.38
N ILE A 72 5.85 -0.54 -1.33
CA ILE A 72 4.50 -1.06 -1.10
C ILE A 72 4.55 -2.55 -0.75
N THR A 73 5.35 -3.33 -1.46
CA THR A 73 5.58 -4.75 -1.21
C THR A 73 6.09 -4.99 0.21
N LEU A 74 7.12 -4.25 0.64
CA LEU A 74 7.66 -4.35 1.99
C LEU A 74 6.64 -3.92 3.05
N THR A 75 5.85 -2.87 2.79
CA THR A 75 4.79 -2.42 3.69
C THR A 75 3.71 -3.49 3.88
N LEU A 76 3.33 -4.18 2.80
CA LEU A 76 2.39 -5.30 2.85
C LEU A 76 2.96 -6.51 3.60
N ALA A 77 4.24 -6.82 3.39
CA ALA A 77 4.94 -7.87 4.13
C ALA A 77 4.99 -7.54 5.63
N GLU A 78 5.35 -6.30 6.00
CA GLU A 78 5.38 -5.82 7.39
C GLU A 78 4.02 -5.98 8.09
N LEU A 79 2.91 -5.72 7.40
CA LEU A 79 1.55 -5.89 7.95
C LEU A 79 1.17 -7.35 8.20
N ALA A 80 1.76 -8.29 7.45
CA ALA A 80 1.55 -9.72 7.66
C ALA A 80 2.26 -10.24 8.92
N HIS A 81 3.20 -9.47 9.50
CA HIS A 81 3.95 -9.86 10.69
C HIS A 81 3.29 -9.34 11.98
N PRO A 82 2.81 -10.21 12.90
CA PRO A 82 2.09 -9.77 14.10
C PRO A 82 2.86 -8.84 15.06
N GLN A 83 4.20 -8.86 14.98
CA GLN A 83 5.10 -8.11 15.87
C GLN A 83 5.13 -6.61 15.55
N THR A 84 4.77 -6.21 14.32
CA THR A 84 4.76 -4.82 13.88
C THR A 84 3.46 -4.09 14.27
N LEU A 85 2.36 -4.84 14.44
CA LEU A 85 1.02 -4.32 14.68
C LEU A 85 0.89 -3.43 15.94
N PRO A 86 1.52 -3.73 17.09
CA PRO A 86 1.41 -2.87 18.28
C PRO A 86 1.95 -1.45 18.03
N LEU A 87 3.03 -1.33 17.24
CA LEU A 87 3.62 -0.03 16.91
C LEU A 87 2.74 0.74 15.93
N ILE A 88 2.21 0.06 14.91
CA ILE A 88 1.29 0.65 13.93
C ILE A 88 0.03 1.17 14.64
N ASN A 89 -0.59 0.34 15.48
CA ASN A 89 -1.81 0.70 16.20
C ASN A 89 -1.63 1.88 17.16
N LYS A 90 -0.42 2.12 17.66
CA LYS A 90 -0.12 3.27 18.53
C LYS A 90 -0.28 4.61 17.81
N TYR A 91 -0.03 4.65 16.51
CA TYR A 91 -0.01 5.90 15.74
C TYR A 91 -1.17 6.03 14.76
N LEU A 92 -1.94 4.97 14.56
CA LEU A 92 -3.07 4.95 13.64
C LEU A 92 -4.24 5.78 14.19
N VAL A 93 -4.80 6.65 13.36
CA VAL A 93 -6.01 7.42 13.66
C VAL A 93 -7.18 6.95 12.78
N SER A 94 -8.40 7.29 13.16
CA SER A 94 -9.57 7.01 12.32
C SER A 94 -9.46 7.73 10.97
N ILE A 95 -9.93 7.09 9.89
CA ILE A 95 -9.96 7.70 8.54
C ILE A 95 -10.70 9.05 8.48
N LYS A 96 -11.66 9.25 9.39
CA LYS A 96 -12.43 10.49 9.52
C LYS A 96 -11.65 11.59 10.26
N SER A 97 -10.73 11.22 11.14
CA SER A 97 -9.87 12.13 11.90
C SER A 97 -8.75 12.69 11.03
N ASP A 98 -8.06 13.69 11.54
CA ASP A 98 -6.87 14.26 10.91
C ASP A 98 -5.63 14.02 11.78
N VAL A 99 -4.65 13.28 11.25
CA VAL A 99 -3.34 13.06 11.87
C VAL A 99 -2.65 14.38 12.19
N GLY A 100 -2.86 15.42 11.38
CA GLY A 100 -2.27 16.72 11.62
C GLY A 100 -2.67 17.30 12.98
N GLN A 101 -3.90 17.05 13.43
CA GLN A 101 -4.38 17.51 14.73
C GLN A 101 -3.75 16.74 15.88
N GLU A 102 -3.62 15.42 15.77
CA GLU A 102 -2.98 14.56 16.78
C GLU A 102 -1.45 14.73 16.82
N ALA A 103 -0.85 15.01 15.66
CA ALA A 103 0.60 15.16 15.52
C ALA A 103 1.13 16.51 16.03
N VAL A 104 0.26 17.49 16.29
CA VAL A 104 0.61 18.75 16.94
C VAL A 104 1.23 18.49 18.32
N ASP A 105 0.69 17.51 19.05
CA ASP A 105 1.10 17.18 20.41
C ASP A 105 2.42 16.39 20.49
N PHE A 106 2.92 15.88 19.37
CA PHE A 106 4.22 15.20 19.36
C PHE A 106 5.37 16.22 19.37
N ALA A 107 6.11 16.29 20.46
CA ALA A 107 7.32 17.10 20.53
C ALA A 107 8.46 16.58 19.63
N ASP A 108 8.49 15.26 19.38
CA ASP A 108 9.58 14.58 18.66
C ASP A 108 9.27 14.43 17.18
N ARG A 109 10.20 14.88 16.33
CA ARG A 109 10.14 14.77 14.86
C ARG A 109 10.01 13.31 14.41
N SER A 110 10.64 12.38 15.11
CA SER A 110 10.57 10.93 14.82
C SER A 110 9.16 10.39 15.02
N LYS A 111 8.46 10.88 16.06
CA LYS A 111 7.05 10.51 16.31
C LYS A 111 6.13 11.11 15.26
N LYS A 112 6.35 12.37 14.86
CA LYS A 112 5.59 12.99 13.76
C LYS A 112 5.78 12.22 12.45
N TYR A 113 7.02 11.89 12.10
CA TYR A 113 7.34 11.04 10.95
C TYR A 113 6.57 9.72 10.99
N LEU A 114 6.65 8.98 12.09
CA LEU A 114 5.96 7.69 12.24
C LEU A 114 4.44 7.85 12.16
N ALA A 115 3.87 8.88 12.79
CA ALA A 115 2.44 9.15 12.75
C ALA A 115 1.96 9.40 11.32
N TYR A 116 2.62 10.28 10.58
CA TYR A 116 2.24 10.54 9.20
C TYR A 116 2.46 9.32 8.29
N LYS A 117 3.59 8.62 8.40
CA LYS A 117 3.88 7.42 7.60
C LYS A 117 2.81 6.35 7.80
N VAL A 118 2.56 5.97 9.06
CA VAL A 118 1.61 4.89 9.40
C VAL A 118 0.21 5.17 8.84
N ASN A 119 -0.25 6.41 8.95
CA ASN A 119 -1.58 6.77 8.46
C ASN A 119 -1.63 6.94 6.95
N ALA A 120 -0.55 7.38 6.31
CA ALA A 120 -0.44 7.41 4.85
C ALA A 120 -0.47 6.00 4.27
N ASP A 121 0.33 5.07 4.82
CA ASP A 121 0.35 3.66 4.44
C ASP A 121 -1.02 3.02 4.66
N PHE A 122 -1.67 3.30 5.80
CA PHE A 122 -3.03 2.84 6.05
C PHE A 122 -4.03 3.36 5.01
N LEU A 123 -4.00 4.66 4.67
CA LEU A 123 -4.90 5.22 3.67
C LEU A 123 -4.66 4.58 2.29
N LEU A 124 -3.39 4.45 1.87
CA LEU A 124 -3.03 3.86 0.59
C LEU A 124 -3.59 2.44 0.46
N LEU A 125 -3.33 1.60 1.47
CA LEU A 125 -3.71 0.19 1.44
C LEU A 125 -5.20 -0.02 1.71
N ASN A 126 -5.82 0.80 2.56
CA ASN A 126 -7.24 0.70 2.83
C ASN A 126 -8.04 1.14 1.59
N LEU A 127 -7.74 2.30 1.01
CA LEU A 127 -8.43 2.79 -0.19
C LEU A 127 -8.10 1.97 -1.45
N GLY A 128 -6.92 1.34 -1.50
CA GLY A 128 -6.46 0.53 -2.63
C GLY A 128 -6.91 -0.93 -2.57
N LEU A 129 -6.81 -1.56 -1.40
CA LEU A 129 -6.94 -3.02 -1.25
C LEU A 129 -8.05 -3.44 -0.29
N PHE A 130 -8.06 -2.89 0.93
CA PHE A 130 -8.82 -3.52 2.03
C PHE A 130 -10.24 -3.00 2.20
N HIS A 131 -10.55 -1.76 1.82
CA HIS A 131 -11.90 -1.24 1.96
C HIS A 131 -12.84 -2.02 1.03
N PRO A 132 -13.95 -2.60 1.52
CA PRO A 132 -14.90 -3.33 0.68
C PRO A 132 -15.38 -2.48 -0.50
N ASP A 133 -15.73 -1.24 -0.18
CA ASP A 133 -16.22 -0.23 -1.12
C ASP A 133 -15.11 0.64 -1.71
N SER A 134 -13.85 0.16 -1.76
CA SER A 134 -12.71 0.94 -2.23
C SER A 134 -12.99 1.64 -3.56
N ASN A 135 -13.59 0.94 -4.52
CA ASN A 135 -13.94 1.49 -5.83
C ASN A 135 -15.06 2.55 -5.77
N LEU A 136 -15.98 2.46 -4.81
CA LEU A 136 -17.12 3.38 -4.64
C LEU A 136 -16.74 4.65 -3.88
N LEU A 137 -15.72 4.59 -3.02
CA LEU A 137 -15.17 5.76 -2.34
C LEU A 137 -14.54 6.77 -3.33
N GLY A 138 -14.28 6.35 -4.58
CA GLY A 138 -13.73 7.21 -5.62
C GLY A 138 -12.39 7.81 -5.17
N HIS A 139 -12.30 9.15 -5.18
CA HIS A 139 -11.12 9.92 -4.77
C HIS A 139 -11.22 10.47 -3.35
N ALA A 140 -12.21 10.03 -2.55
CA ALA A 140 -12.33 10.46 -1.17
C ALA A 140 -11.03 10.14 -0.41
N TYR A 141 -10.56 11.10 0.37
CA TYR A 141 -9.34 11.02 1.20
C TYR A 141 -8.02 10.96 0.43
N PHE A 142 -8.00 11.16 -0.90
CA PHE A 142 -6.74 11.23 -1.66
C PHE A 142 -5.87 12.37 -1.14
N ASP A 143 -6.41 13.58 -1.03
CA ASP A 143 -5.72 14.76 -0.49
C ASP A 143 -5.09 14.50 0.90
N LYS A 144 -5.75 13.68 1.73
CA LYS A 144 -5.19 13.28 3.05
C LYS A 144 -3.97 12.38 2.87
N GLY A 145 -4.06 11.36 2.02
CA GLY A 145 -2.94 10.48 1.72
C GLY A 145 -1.75 11.23 1.13
N GLU A 146 -2.01 12.15 0.19
CA GLU A 146 -1.02 13.05 -0.39
C GLU A 146 -0.32 13.88 0.69
N THR A 147 -1.10 14.55 1.53
CA THR A 147 -0.60 15.41 2.62
C THR A 147 0.21 14.62 3.66
N TYR A 148 -0.23 13.41 4.00
CA TYR A 148 0.45 12.60 5.01
C TYR A 148 1.79 12.07 4.50
N TYR A 149 1.86 11.58 3.25
CA TYR A 149 3.15 11.19 2.69
C TYR A 149 4.11 12.38 2.53
N TYR A 150 3.61 13.54 2.11
CA TYR A 150 4.42 14.77 2.06
C TYR A 150 4.98 15.15 3.43
N SER A 151 4.14 15.09 4.47
CA SER A 151 4.52 15.41 5.84
C SER A 151 5.51 14.39 6.40
N ALA A 152 5.32 13.10 6.12
CA ALA A 152 6.26 12.04 6.48
C ALA A 152 7.62 12.27 5.82
N ALA A 153 7.66 12.54 4.51
CA ALA A 153 8.89 12.85 3.79
C ALA A 153 9.62 14.07 4.39
N THR A 154 8.88 15.14 4.65
CA THR A 154 9.42 16.37 5.25
C THR A 154 10.07 16.10 6.60
N HIS A 155 9.38 15.38 7.49
CA HIS A 155 9.93 15.04 8.80
C HIS A 155 11.12 14.09 8.71
N LEU A 156 11.08 13.10 7.81
CA LEU A 156 12.20 12.18 7.59
C LEU A 156 13.45 12.92 7.12
N LYS A 157 13.29 13.87 6.19
CA LYS A 157 14.40 14.73 5.75
C LYS A 157 15.01 15.51 6.91
N ALA A 158 14.16 16.09 7.76
CA ALA A 158 14.60 16.83 8.93
C ALA A 158 15.33 15.95 9.97
N ILE A 159 14.97 14.67 10.10
CA ILE A 159 15.64 13.70 10.98
C ILE A 159 16.99 13.28 10.41
N LYS A 160 17.05 13.03 9.10
CA LYS A 160 18.25 12.55 8.40
C LYS A 160 19.24 13.68 8.04
N GLY A 161 18.84 14.94 8.20
CA GLY A 161 19.64 16.09 7.80
C GLY A 161 19.66 16.33 6.29
N GLY A 162 18.72 15.74 5.54
CA GLY A 162 18.70 15.81 4.08
C GLY A 162 17.82 14.73 3.45
N ARG A 163 17.83 14.67 2.11
CA ARG A 163 17.08 13.67 1.33
C ARG A 163 17.63 12.26 1.53
N SER A 164 16.77 11.27 1.35
CA SER A 164 17.07 9.83 1.37
C SER A 164 16.17 9.12 0.36
N GLY A 165 16.54 7.92 -0.08
CA GLY A 165 15.69 7.13 -1.00
C GLY A 165 14.28 6.94 -0.45
N LEU A 166 14.14 6.68 0.86
CA LEU A 166 12.83 6.54 1.50
C LEU A 166 12.01 7.84 1.50
N SER A 167 12.64 9.00 1.74
CA SER A 167 11.92 10.28 1.64
C SER A 167 11.52 10.61 0.21
N ASP A 168 12.32 10.18 -0.78
CA ASP A 168 12.02 10.39 -2.20
C ASP A 168 10.83 9.52 -2.63
N VAL A 169 10.78 8.25 -2.19
CA VAL A 169 9.61 7.37 -2.40
C VAL A 169 8.35 7.95 -1.77
N MET A 170 8.42 8.49 -0.55
CA MET A 170 7.27 9.14 0.08
C MET A 170 6.80 10.38 -0.71
N GLU A 171 7.71 11.16 -1.29
CA GLU A 171 7.30 12.29 -2.14
C GLU A 171 6.65 11.85 -3.45
N LYS A 172 7.13 10.76 -4.07
CA LYS A 172 6.46 10.16 -5.23
C LYS A 172 5.06 9.68 -4.89
N LEU A 173 4.93 8.93 -3.79
CA LEU A 173 3.64 8.47 -3.26
C LEU A 173 2.72 9.64 -2.95
N SER A 174 3.25 10.75 -2.44
CA SER A 174 2.47 11.98 -2.22
C SER A 174 1.99 12.60 -3.53
N GLY A 175 2.89 12.86 -4.49
CA GLY A 175 2.53 13.55 -5.74
C GLY A 175 1.63 12.74 -6.67
N ARG A 176 1.55 11.42 -6.49
CA ARG A 176 0.78 10.50 -7.34
C ARG A 176 -0.10 9.54 -6.54
N PHE A 177 -0.52 9.94 -5.33
CA PHE A 177 -1.22 9.05 -4.39
C PHE A 177 -2.42 8.34 -5.04
N GLY A 178 -3.29 9.10 -5.69
CA GLY A 178 -4.48 8.55 -6.36
C GLY A 178 -4.14 7.51 -7.43
N LYS A 179 -3.04 7.71 -8.16
CA LYS A 179 -2.57 6.76 -9.17
C LYS A 179 -2.19 5.42 -8.55
N TYR A 180 -1.45 5.44 -7.44
CA TYR A 180 -1.06 4.21 -6.74
C TYR A 180 -2.27 3.52 -6.10
N VAL A 181 -3.27 4.28 -5.61
CA VAL A 181 -4.55 3.71 -5.17
C VAL A 181 -5.25 2.97 -6.30
N GLU A 182 -5.34 3.55 -7.51
CA GLU A 182 -5.98 2.90 -8.66
C GLU A 182 -5.24 1.64 -9.13
N ILE A 183 -3.91 1.65 -9.05
CA ILE A 183 -3.10 0.45 -9.35
C ILE A 183 -3.42 -0.66 -8.34
N LEU A 184 -3.50 -0.34 -7.05
CA LEU A 184 -3.86 -1.30 -6.01
C LEU A 184 -5.29 -1.82 -6.18
N ARG A 185 -6.26 -0.95 -6.53
CA ARG A 185 -7.63 -1.37 -6.86
C ARG A 185 -7.65 -2.33 -8.04
N THR A 186 -6.87 -2.04 -9.08
CA THR A 186 -6.74 -2.92 -10.24
C THR A 186 -6.18 -4.29 -9.83
N MET A 187 -5.14 -4.31 -9.00
CA MET A 187 -4.58 -5.55 -8.44
C MET A 187 -5.64 -6.34 -7.67
N LYS A 188 -6.34 -5.70 -6.73
CA LYS A 188 -7.44 -6.29 -5.95
C LYS A 188 -8.52 -6.87 -6.86
N ASN A 189 -8.93 -6.16 -7.90
CA ASN A 189 -10.09 -6.54 -8.72
C ASN A 189 -9.74 -7.61 -9.76
N ARG A 190 -8.49 -7.71 -10.22
CA ARG A 190 -8.08 -8.60 -11.33
C ARG A 190 -7.39 -9.89 -10.92
N ALA A 191 -6.76 -9.93 -9.76
CA ALA A 191 -6.01 -11.10 -9.35
C ALA A 191 -6.92 -12.25 -8.88
N ASP A 192 -6.56 -13.48 -9.21
CA ASP A 192 -7.09 -14.71 -8.59
C ASP A 192 -6.57 -14.86 -7.15
N ASN A 193 -6.65 -13.81 -6.32
CA ASN A 193 -6.10 -13.78 -4.96
C ASN A 193 -7.17 -13.52 -3.89
N TYR A 194 -6.75 -13.63 -2.62
CA TYR A 194 -7.64 -13.49 -1.46
C TYR A 194 -8.42 -12.16 -1.43
N PHE A 195 -7.85 -11.08 -1.95
CA PHE A 195 -8.46 -9.75 -1.89
C PHE A 195 -9.59 -9.55 -2.91
N SER A 196 -9.69 -10.42 -3.93
CA SER A 196 -10.73 -10.35 -4.95
C SER A 196 -11.99 -11.14 -4.61
N PHE A 197 -11.99 -11.91 -3.51
CA PHE A 197 -13.11 -12.78 -3.14
C PHE A 197 -14.44 -12.04 -3.04
N HIS A 198 -14.45 -10.85 -2.42
CA HIS A 198 -15.67 -10.05 -2.22
C HIS A 198 -16.25 -9.49 -3.53
N VAL A 199 -15.41 -9.35 -4.57
CA VAL A 199 -15.79 -8.81 -5.87
C VAL A 199 -16.27 -9.92 -6.80
N ARG A 200 -15.69 -11.12 -6.68
CA ARG A 200 -15.91 -12.23 -7.61
C ARG A 200 -16.94 -13.24 -7.13
N ILE A 201 -17.17 -13.33 -5.82
CA ILE A 201 -18.22 -14.15 -5.25
C ILE A 201 -19.45 -13.26 -5.04
N PRO A 202 -20.58 -13.53 -5.72
CA PRO A 202 -21.84 -12.83 -5.47
C PRO A 202 -22.20 -12.88 -3.98
N GLU A 203 -22.75 -11.80 -3.41
CA GLU A 203 -23.03 -11.70 -1.97
C GLU A 203 -23.85 -12.88 -1.43
N ALA A 204 -24.80 -13.39 -2.23
CA ALA A 204 -25.61 -14.55 -1.88
C ALA A 204 -24.79 -15.85 -1.72
N GLU A 205 -23.73 -16.02 -2.52
CA GLU A 205 -22.83 -17.17 -2.47
C GLU A 205 -21.82 -17.02 -1.32
N LEU A 206 -21.34 -15.79 -1.06
CA LEU A 206 -20.46 -15.50 0.08
C LEU A 206 -21.18 -15.78 1.42
N LYS A 207 -22.44 -15.31 1.57
CA LYS A 207 -23.26 -15.62 2.76
C LYS A 207 -23.48 -17.12 2.94
N ARG A 208 -23.63 -17.89 1.86
CA ARG A 208 -23.76 -19.36 1.96
C ARG A 208 -22.48 -19.98 2.48
N PHE A 209 -21.34 -19.55 1.94
CA PHE A 209 -20.02 -20.01 2.36
C PHE A 209 -19.74 -19.69 3.84
N GLU A 210 -20.00 -18.46 4.29
CA GLU A 210 -19.85 -18.05 5.70
C GLU A 210 -20.70 -18.92 6.65
N ASN A 211 -21.94 -19.19 6.27
CA ASN A 211 -22.84 -20.04 7.04
C ASN A 211 -22.36 -21.50 7.12
N GLU A 212 -21.80 -22.05 6.04
CA GLU A 212 -21.18 -23.37 6.04
C GLU A 212 -19.93 -23.41 6.93
N LEU A 213 -19.06 -22.40 6.83
CA LEU A 213 -17.85 -22.31 7.62
C LEU A 213 -18.16 -22.24 9.13
N ALA A 214 -19.16 -21.44 9.51
CA ALA A 214 -19.62 -21.33 10.88
C ALA A 214 -20.18 -22.66 11.42
N ARG A 215 -20.92 -23.42 10.59
CA ARG A 215 -21.43 -24.76 10.94
C ARG A 215 -20.31 -25.77 11.14
N GLU A 216 -19.33 -25.79 10.25
CA GLU A 216 -18.18 -26.71 10.36
C GLU A 216 -17.26 -26.36 11.53
N ALA A 217 -17.03 -25.08 11.80
CA ALA A 217 -16.30 -24.63 12.98
C ALA A 217 -17.02 -25.04 14.28
N ALA A 218 -18.35 -24.94 14.32
CA ALA A 218 -19.15 -25.39 15.46
C ALA A 218 -19.06 -26.91 15.69
N LYS A 219 -19.04 -27.72 14.63
CA LYS A 219 -18.82 -29.18 14.73
C LYS A 219 -17.46 -29.55 15.28
N ARG A 220 -16.42 -28.75 15.01
CA ARG A 220 -15.08 -28.95 15.59
C ARG A 220 -15.04 -28.61 17.08
N HIS A 221 -15.84 -27.64 17.54
CA HIS A 221 -15.91 -27.27 18.95
C HIS A 221 -16.81 -28.18 19.79
N ASN A 222 -17.83 -28.79 19.19
CA ASN A 222 -18.67 -29.82 19.82
C ASN A 222 -18.56 -31.13 19.02
N PRO A 223 -17.51 -31.94 19.24
CA PRO A 223 -17.42 -33.23 18.58
C PRO A 223 -18.64 -34.07 18.96
N PRO A 224 -19.27 -34.76 17.98
CA PRO A 224 -20.39 -35.64 18.29
C PRO A 224 -19.94 -36.71 19.28
N SER A 225 -20.70 -36.88 20.36
CA SER A 225 -20.47 -37.97 21.32
C SER A 225 -20.71 -39.32 20.62
N PRO A 226 -19.91 -40.35 20.93
CA PRO A 226 -19.98 -41.67 20.30
C PRO A 226 -21.33 -42.36 20.49
#